data_AF-A0A927SNL4-F1
#
_entry.id   AF-A0A927SNL4-F1
#
_cell.length_a   1.000
_cell.length_b   1.000
_cell.length_c   1.000
_cell.angle_alpha   90.00
_cell.angle_beta   90.00
_cell.angle_gamma   90.00
#
_symmetry.space_group_name_H-M   'P 1'
#
loop_
_entity.id
_entity.type
_entity.pdbx_description
1 polymer ?
#
loop_
_entity_poly.entity_id
_entity_poly.type
_entity_poly.pdbx_seq_one_letter_code
_entity_poly.pdbx_strand_id
1 'polypeptide(L)' 'TAGGKVSEVQEWGLKRLAYPIQKKEQGYYVLVNFEANPESIVELERVYKITDSVMKFITIRKDEE' A
#
# COMPACT_ATOMS: atom_id res chain seq x y z
N THR A 1 16.48 7.71 -9.95
CA THR A 1 15.48 7.83 -8.86
C THR A 1 14.14 7.95 -9.54
N ALA A 2 13.30 6.91 -9.49
CA ALA A 2 11.98 6.95 -10.13
C ALA A 2 11.19 8.13 -9.53
N GLY A 3 10.80 9.09 -10.37
CA GLY A 3 10.34 10.43 -9.98
C GLY A 3 8.94 10.49 -9.36
N GLY A 4 8.66 9.64 -8.38
CA GLY A 4 7.44 9.72 -7.59
C GLY A 4 7.59 10.72 -6.44
N LYS A 5 6.56 11.53 -6.22
CA LYS A 5 6.48 12.46 -5.08
C LYS A 5 5.51 11.88 -4.06
N VAL A 6 5.97 11.65 -2.84
CA VAL A 6 5.10 11.28 -1.73
C VAL A 6 4.52 12.56 -1.14
N SER A 7 3.20 12.66 -1.10
CA SER A 7 2.48 13.83 -0.57
C SER A 7 2.19 13.67 0.90
N GLU A 8 1.67 12.50 1.32
CA GLU A 8 1.32 12.26 2.72
C GLU A 8 1.43 10.77 3.07
N VAL A 9 1.90 10.47 4.27
CA VAL A 9 1.92 9.12 4.84
C VAL A 9 1.11 9.15 6.13
N GLN A 10 0.05 8.36 6.19
CA GLN A 10 -0.75 8.15 7.38
C GLN A 10 -0.58 6.72 7.88
N GLU A 11 -0.04 6.60 9.09
CA GLU A 11 0.11 5.30 9.76
C GLU A 11 -1.07 5.08 10.71
N TRP A 12 -1.86 4.06 10.44
CA TRP A 12 -3.04 3.74 11.26
C TRP A 12 -2.73 2.73 12.37
N GLY A 13 -1.51 2.21 12.41
CA GLY A 13 -1.06 1.28 13.43
C GLY A 13 -1.59 -0.14 13.23
N LEU A 14 -1.47 -0.93 14.30
CA LEU A 14 -2.00 -2.29 14.39
C LEU A 14 -3.52 -2.27 14.54
N LYS A 15 -4.23 -2.92 13.63
CA LYS A 15 -5.67 -3.15 13.71
C LYS A 15 -5.97 -4.64 13.62
N ARG A 16 -7.05 -5.06 14.28
CA ARG A 16 -7.56 -6.44 14.21
C ARG A 16 -8.24 -6.64 12.85
N LEU A 17 -7.88 -7.73 12.16
CA LEU A 17 -8.47 -8.12 10.89
C LEU A 17 -9.86 -8.74 11.13
N ALA A 18 -10.77 -8.59 10.17
CA ALA A 18 -12.10 -9.21 10.24
C ALA A 18 -12.03 -10.75 10.20
N TYR A 19 -11.02 -11.29 9.54
CA TYR A 19 -10.68 -12.71 9.48
C TYR A 19 -9.17 -12.88 9.40
N PRO A 20 -8.61 -14.01 9.86
CA PRO A 20 -7.17 -14.24 9.84
C PRO A 20 -6.66 -14.37 8.40
N ILE A 21 -5.61 -13.63 8.08
CA ILE A 21 -4.89 -13.72 6.79
C ILE A 21 -3.51 -14.32 7.09
N GLN A 22 -3.12 -15.38 6.37
CA GLN A 22 -1.85 -16.09 6.62
C GLN A 22 -1.63 -16.45 8.11
N LYS A 23 -2.70 -16.85 8.82
CA LYS A 23 -2.70 -17.15 10.27
C LYS A 23 -2.40 -15.95 11.20
N LYS A 24 -2.43 -14.72 10.69
CA LYS A 24 -2.29 -13.49 11.49
C LYS A 24 -3.67 -12.87 11.72
N GLU A 25 -3.98 -12.50 12.97
CA GLU A 25 -5.24 -11.88 13.37
C GLU A 25 -5.18 -10.34 13.39
N GLN A 26 -3.97 -9.78 13.31
CA GLN A 26 -3.71 -8.35 13.33
C GLN A 26 -2.83 -7.96 12.16
N GLY A 27 -3.04 -6.75 11.62
CA GLY A 27 -2.26 -6.18 10.54
C GLY A 27 -1.92 -4.72 10.82
N TYR A 28 -0.77 -4.27 10.34
CA TYR A 28 -0.38 -2.86 10.37
C TYR A 28 -0.89 -2.17 9.12
N TYR A 29 -1.64 -1.08 9.28
CA TYR A 29 -2.23 -0.34 8.16
C TYR A 29 -1.48 0.96 7.92
N VAL A 30 -1.07 1.19 6.67
CA VAL A 30 -0.46 2.44 6.22
C VAL A 30 -1.20 2.90 4.98
N LEU A 31 -1.64 4.16 4.99
CA LEU A 31 -2.19 4.85 3.84
C LEU A 31 -1.13 5.83 3.33
N VAL A 32 -0.75 5.69 2.07
CA VAL A 32 0.24 6.57 1.43
C VAL A 32 -0.41 7.27 0.26
N ASN A 33 -0.41 8.60 0.29
CA ASN A 33 -0.78 9.45 -0.83
C ASN A 33 0.49 9.84 -1.57
N PHE A 34 0.58 9.45 -2.84
CA PHE A 34 1.73 9.75 -3.68
C PHE A 34 1.31 10.02 -5.12
N GLU A 35 2.09 10.83 -5.80
CA GLU A 35 2.00 11.11 -7.22
C GLU A 35 3.14 10.38 -7.93
N ALA A 36 2.83 9.54 -8.91
CA ALA A 36 3.83 8.80 -9.67
C ALA A 36 3.36 8.53 -11.09
N ASN A 37 4.33 8.30 -11.98
CA ASN A 37 4.06 7.85 -13.34
C ASN A 37 3.45 6.44 -13.34
N PRO A 38 2.58 6.11 -14.32
CA PRO A 38 1.93 4.80 -14.39
C PRO A 38 2.91 3.63 -14.46
N GLU A 39 4.04 3.78 -15.14
CA GLU A 39 5.09 2.76 -15.21
C GLU A 39 5.67 2.43 -13.82
N SER A 40 5.89 3.46 -12.99
CA SER A 40 6.40 3.29 -11.63
C SER A 40 5.37 2.61 -10.71
N ILE A 41 4.07 2.83 -10.93
CA ILE A 41 3.01 2.16 -10.17
C ILE A 41 3.00 0.66 -10.48
N VAL A 42 3.15 0.27 -11.75
CA VAL A 42 3.20 -1.14 -12.15
C VAL A 42 4.41 -1.86 -11.54
N GLU A 43 5.58 -1.20 -11.50
CA GLU A 43 6.75 -1.74 -10.80
C GLU A 43 6.51 -1.90 -9.30
N LEU A 44 5.89 -0.91 -8.64
CA LEU A 44 5.56 -0.98 -7.22
C LEU A 44 4.61 -2.14 -6.92
N GLU A 45 3.56 -2.33 -7.71
CA GLU A 45 2.64 -3.45 -7.54
C GLU A 45 3.33 -4.81 -7.71
N ARG A 46 4.31 -4.91 -8.62
CA ARG A 46 5.14 -6.12 -8.76
C ARG A 46 5.96 -6.37 -7.50
N VAL A 47 6.59 -5.33 -6.94
CA VAL A 47 7.39 -5.45 -5.71
C VAL A 47 6.51 -5.82 -4.51
N TYR A 48 5.33 -5.22 -4.38
CA TYR A 48 4.39 -5.54 -3.30
C TYR A 48 3.90 -6.98 -3.35
N LYS A 49 3.71 -7.55 -4.55
CA LYS A 49 3.35 -8.98 -4.69
C LYS A 49 4.45 -9.95 -4.28
N ILE A 50 5.72 -9.57 -4.48
CA ILE A 50 6.87 -10.43 -4.15
C ILE A 50 7.22 -10.32 -2.66
N THR A 51 6.89 -9.19 -2.04
CA THR A 51 7.23 -8.91 -0.65
C THR A 51 6.27 -9.63 0.30
N ASP A 52 6.71 -10.72 0.92
CA ASP A 52 5.89 -11.54 1.84
C ASP A 52 5.38 -10.76 3.08
N SER A 53 6.04 -9.65 3.44
CA SER A 53 5.59 -8.78 4.53
C SER A 53 4.31 -8.01 4.22
N VAL A 54 3.97 -7.84 2.94
CA VAL A 54 2.76 -7.14 2.49
C VAL A 54 1.66 -8.17 2.27
N MET A 55 0.74 -8.29 3.23
CA MET A 55 -0.36 -9.27 3.13
C MET A 55 -1.37 -8.87 2.05
N LYS A 56 -1.64 -7.56 1.93
CA LYS A 56 -2.61 -7.00 0.97
C LYS A 56 -2.24 -5.55 0.69
N PHE A 57 -2.34 -5.15 -0.56
CA PHE A 57 -2.24 -3.76 -0.99
C PHE A 57 -3.46 -3.43 -1.85
N ILE A 58 -3.87 -2.17 -1.84
CA ILE A 58 -4.94 -1.66 -2.69
C ILE A 58 -4.44 -0.33 -3.22
N THR A 59 -4.28 -0.25 -4.54
CA THR A 59 -3.94 0.98 -5.23
C THR A 59 -5.24 1.61 -5.72
N ILE A 60 -5.55 2.82 -5.27
CA ILE A 60 -6.75 3.55 -5.67
C ILE A 60 -6.29 4.80 -6.41
N ARG A 61 -6.80 4.99 -7.63
CA ARG A 61 -6.68 6.29 -8.31
C ARG A 61 -7.58 7.27 -7.58
N LYS A 62 -6.99 8.30 -7.00
CA LYS A 62 -7.76 9.41 -6.42
C LYS A 62 -8.37 10.20 -7.58
N ASP A 63 -9.70 10.22 -7.64
CA ASP A 63 -10.42 11.14 -8.52
C ASP A 63 -10.50 12.48 -7.78
N GLU A 64 -10.18 13.58 -8.45
CA GLU A 64 -10.46 14.91 -7.91
C GLU A 64 -11.98 15.10 -7.98
N GLU A 65 -12.66 15.13 -6.83
CA GLU A 65 -14.04 15.65 -6.75
C GLU A 65 -14.09 17.14 -7.11
#